data_AF-A0A1Q3WHS2-F1
#
_entry.id   AF-A0A1Q3WHS2-F1
#
_cell.length_a   1.000
_cell.length_b   1.000
_cell.length_c   1.000
_cell.angle_alpha   90.00
_cell.angle_beta   90.00
_cell.angle_gamma   90.00
#
_symmetry.space_group_name_H-M   'P 1'
#
loop_
_entity.id
_entity.type
_entity.pdbx_description
1 polymer ?
#
loop_
_entity_poly.entity_id
_entity_poly.type
_entity_poly.pdbx_seq_one_letter_code
_entity_poly.pdbx_strand_id
1 'polypeptide(L)'
;MLLRYLFLLAVLSFISIKLPAQAPRIRLTELATGLNRPTDIVAISSSEFLISQTDGQIRVVRNGVKLVTPYLDLGAKIHDTTWEGIFGITLHPNYASNGYIYVNYCRKGDRSAVYARFTRSATNPDQADSSSEFTLLVVPYPNPQGAHRSGCLGFGPDGYLYITTGDSWPGLRGSIGDPDRFAQSLQTPYGKIFRIDVDHGTPYAIPATNPYSSPSDGVADEIYALGLRNPWRWSFDRLTGDMWIGDVGQDGWEELNFTPANAIAPQNYGWPCYEGTHAYDANCSGSGSYHMPLLDYSGYNYGGGASITGGYVYRGTAYPKLYGWYVYGDYQRGTYWTLKRANDGTFQQITQLSLPTVMPVSFGQDPNGELYVLSFSEGKLYRVIERTIASVKTGNWTSPDTWNCNCVPIAGDDVVISANHSVDLNQLVQVRSLDLKGKLAYSSAGKVKFDP
;
A
#
# COMPACT_ATOMS: atom_id res chain seq x y z
N MET A 1 63.03 10.71 36.72
CA MET A 1 61.98 11.63 37.20
C MET A 1 61.23 12.14 35.96
N LEU A 2 60.40 11.33 35.29
CA LEU A 2 59.01 11.01 35.67
C LEU A 2 58.21 12.28 36.03
N LEU A 3 57.86 13.09 35.03
CA LEU A 3 56.65 13.93 34.93
C LEU A 3 56.87 14.94 33.78
N ARG A 4 56.43 14.60 32.55
CA ARG A 4 56.18 15.62 31.48
C ARG A 4 55.45 15.10 30.24
N TYR A 5 55.12 13.81 30.16
CA TYR A 5 54.44 13.21 29.00
C TYR A 5 53.09 12.56 29.34
N LEU A 6 52.24 13.22 30.14
CA LEU A 6 50.92 12.69 30.50
C LEU A 6 49.78 13.71 30.39
N PHE A 7 49.96 14.77 29.61
CA PHE A 7 48.95 15.80 29.38
C PHE A 7 48.79 16.11 27.88
N LEU A 8 48.49 15.08 27.07
CA LEU A 8 47.97 15.25 25.70
C LEU A 8 47.31 13.96 25.18
N LEU A 9 46.61 13.25 26.08
CA LEU A 9 45.77 12.09 25.75
C LEU A 9 44.37 12.24 26.36
N ALA A 10 43.88 13.48 26.39
CA ALA A 10 42.53 13.79 26.87
C ALA A 10 41.68 14.32 25.70
N VAL A 11 40.67 13.53 25.36
CA VAL A 11 39.44 13.93 24.66
C VAL A 11 39.54 14.10 23.14
N LEU A 12 39.80 13.00 22.43
CA LEU A 12 39.09 12.73 21.18
C LEU A 12 37.95 11.77 21.50
N SER A 13 36.96 12.27 22.23
CA SER A 13 35.64 11.65 22.23
C SER A 13 35.15 11.76 20.80
N PHE A 14 35.24 10.65 20.04
CA PHE A 14 34.48 10.49 18.82
C PHE A 14 33.01 10.58 19.22
N ILE A 15 32.46 11.80 19.19
CA ILE A 15 31.03 11.99 19.03
C ILE A 15 30.78 11.47 17.62
N SER A 16 30.50 10.16 17.50
CA SER A 16 29.82 9.62 16.34
C SER A 16 28.45 10.28 16.33
N ILE A 17 28.37 11.46 15.72
CA ILE A 17 27.11 11.99 15.25
C ILE A 17 26.64 10.96 14.24
N LYS A 18 25.79 10.03 14.69
CA LYS A 18 24.98 9.23 13.77
C LYS A 18 24.07 10.24 13.08
N LEU A 19 24.57 10.83 12.00
CA LEU A 19 23.72 11.50 11.04
C LEU A 19 22.64 10.47 10.69
N PRO A 20 21.35 10.76 10.92
CA PRO A 20 20.31 9.82 10.54
C PRO A 20 20.51 9.49 9.06
N ALA A 21 20.57 8.19 8.73
CA ALA A 21 20.63 7.76 7.34
C ALA A 21 19.45 8.43 6.63
N GLN A 22 19.77 9.37 5.74
CA GLN A 22 18.76 10.26 5.19
C GLN A 22 17.81 9.42 4.30
N ALA A 23 16.53 9.73 4.37
CA ALA A 23 15.48 8.86 3.84
C ALA A 23 15.52 8.66 2.32
N PRO A 24 15.04 7.52 1.81
CA PRO A 24 15.00 7.23 0.38
C PRO A 24 14.08 8.19 -0.36
N ARG A 25 14.41 8.47 -1.63
CA ARG A 25 13.49 9.10 -2.58
C ARG A 25 12.99 8.04 -3.55
N ILE A 26 11.71 8.09 -3.92
CA ILE A 26 11.13 7.14 -4.90
C ILE A 26 10.87 7.80 -6.26
N ARG A 27 10.79 6.96 -7.29
CA ARG A 27 10.26 7.28 -8.62
C ARG A 27 9.34 6.15 -9.06
N LEU A 28 8.40 6.47 -9.94
CA LEU A 28 7.55 5.49 -10.62
C LEU A 28 8.06 5.27 -12.05
N THR A 29 8.24 4.01 -12.43
CA THR A 29 8.57 3.61 -13.81
C THR A 29 7.43 2.81 -14.38
N GLU A 30 6.89 3.24 -15.53
CA GLU A 30 5.81 2.54 -16.21
C GLU A 30 6.25 1.11 -16.56
N LEU A 31 5.41 0.13 -16.22
CA LEU A 31 5.65 -1.28 -16.46
C LEU A 31 4.65 -1.86 -17.47
N ALA A 32 3.38 -1.49 -17.38
CA ALA A 32 2.34 -1.93 -18.31
C ALA A 32 1.24 -0.86 -18.45
N THR A 33 0.54 -0.91 -19.58
CA THR A 33 -0.54 0.03 -19.93
C THR A 33 -1.76 -0.68 -20.49
N GLY A 34 -2.82 0.10 -20.76
CA GLY A 34 -4.03 -0.38 -21.40
C GLY A 34 -4.96 -1.15 -20.46
N LEU A 35 -4.78 -1.03 -19.13
CA LEU A 35 -5.72 -1.55 -18.15
C LEU A 35 -6.97 -0.66 -18.14
N ASN A 36 -8.13 -1.25 -17.86
CA ASN A 36 -9.39 -0.54 -17.75
C ASN A 36 -9.70 -0.34 -16.27
N ARG A 37 -9.44 0.86 -15.73
CA ARG A 37 -9.74 1.23 -14.33
C ARG A 37 -9.34 0.11 -13.35
N PRO A 38 -8.03 -0.24 -13.31
CA PRO A 38 -7.57 -1.34 -12.48
C PRO A 38 -7.87 -1.02 -11.01
N THR A 39 -8.29 -2.02 -10.25
CA THR A 39 -8.68 -1.84 -8.84
C THR A 39 -7.66 -2.45 -7.91
N ASP A 40 -7.12 -3.63 -8.20
CA ASP A 40 -6.19 -4.32 -7.32
C ASP A 40 -5.19 -5.21 -8.08
N ILE A 41 -4.09 -5.55 -7.44
CA ILE A 41 -2.98 -6.29 -8.04
C ILE A 41 -2.45 -7.37 -7.08
N VAL A 42 -2.25 -8.57 -7.62
CA VAL A 42 -1.51 -9.62 -6.95
C VAL A 42 -0.45 -10.21 -7.88
N ALA A 43 0.75 -10.41 -7.36
CA ALA A 43 1.86 -10.97 -8.10
C ALA A 43 1.86 -12.50 -8.02
N ILE A 44 1.92 -13.17 -9.17
CA ILE A 44 2.25 -14.60 -9.27
C ILE A 44 3.77 -14.77 -9.20
N SER A 45 4.52 -13.86 -9.83
CA SER A 45 5.98 -13.81 -9.81
C SER A 45 6.47 -12.36 -9.93
N SER A 46 7.79 -12.14 -9.99
CA SER A 46 8.36 -10.79 -10.18
C SER A 46 8.06 -10.16 -11.53
N SER A 47 7.54 -10.92 -12.50
CA SER A 47 7.19 -10.43 -13.83
C SER A 47 5.80 -10.83 -14.29
N GLU A 48 5.00 -11.45 -13.42
CA GLU A 48 3.63 -11.89 -13.73
C GLU A 48 2.65 -11.49 -12.64
N PHE A 49 1.59 -10.78 -13.04
CA PHE A 49 0.61 -10.19 -12.16
C PHE A 49 -0.80 -10.50 -12.64
N LEU A 50 -1.71 -10.73 -11.70
CA LEU A 50 -3.14 -10.62 -11.93
C LEU A 50 -3.60 -9.23 -11.48
N ILE A 51 -4.39 -8.57 -12.32
CA ILE A 51 -4.90 -7.23 -12.06
C ILE A 51 -6.41 -7.25 -12.24
N SER A 52 -7.15 -6.94 -11.18
CA SER A 52 -8.60 -6.78 -11.25
C SER A 52 -8.97 -5.42 -11.80
N GLN A 53 -10.15 -5.34 -12.43
CA GLN A 53 -10.66 -4.14 -13.06
C GLN A 53 -12.13 -3.90 -12.70
N THR A 54 -12.60 -2.66 -12.84
CA THR A 54 -14.02 -2.35 -12.57
C THR A 54 -14.97 -3.04 -13.55
N ASP A 55 -14.52 -3.38 -14.76
CA ASP A 55 -15.34 -4.06 -15.77
C ASP A 55 -15.63 -5.55 -15.51
N GLY A 56 -15.15 -6.09 -14.38
CA GLY A 56 -15.34 -7.48 -14.00
C GLY A 56 -14.27 -8.42 -14.53
N GLN A 57 -13.25 -7.90 -15.21
CA GLN A 57 -12.17 -8.73 -15.72
C GLN A 57 -10.96 -8.73 -14.80
N ILE A 58 -10.34 -9.89 -14.67
CA ILE A 58 -8.99 -10.04 -14.12
C ILE A 58 -8.05 -10.23 -15.31
N ARG A 59 -7.02 -9.41 -15.43
CA ARG A 59 -6.05 -9.42 -16.52
C ARG A 59 -4.71 -9.98 -16.05
N VAL A 60 -4.10 -10.83 -16.87
CA VAL A 60 -2.68 -11.20 -16.71
C VAL A 60 -1.83 -10.10 -17.33
N VAL A 61 -0.87 -9.58 -16.56
CA VAL A 61 0.25 -8.79 -17.08
C VAL A 61 1.51 -9.61 -16.90
N ARG A 62 2.16 -9.97 -18.01
CA ARG A 62 3.39 -10.77 -18.03
C ARG A 62 4.48 -10.01 -18.76
N ASN A 63 5.64 -9.82 -18.12
CA ASN A 63 6.79 -9.10 -18.66
C ASN A 63 6.42 -7.71 -19.22
N GLY A 64 5.54 -6.99 -18.52
CA GLY A 64 5.06 -5.66 -18.91
C GLY A 64 3.96 -5.66 -19.99
N VAL A 65 3.53 -6.82 -20.48
CA VAL A 65 2.50 -6.95 -21.51
C VAL A 65 1.21 -7.48 -20.91
N LYS A 66 0.10 -6.75 -21.11
CA LYS A 66 -1.26 -7.20 -20.78
C LYS A 66 -1.72 -8.24 -21.81
N LEU A 67 -2.10 -9.44 -21.36
CA LEU A 67 -2.64 -10.47 -22.23
C LEU A 67 -4.05 -10.10 -22.75
N VAL A 68 -4.33 -10.49 -23.99
CA VAL A 68 -5.59 -10.15 -24.69
C VAL A 68 -6.79 -10.87 -24.07
N THR A 69 -6.63 -12.13 -23.69
CA THR A 69 -7.67 -12.93 -23.03
C THR A 69 -7.64 -12.66 -21.53
N PRO A 70 -8.77 -12.37 -20.87
CA PRO A 70 -8.79 -12.21 -19.42
C PRO A 70 -8.50 -13.55 -18.73
N TYR A 71 -7.89 -13.45 -17.55
CA TYR A 71 -7.72 -14.58 -16.64
C TYR A 71 -9.07 -15.07 -16.11
N LEU A 72 -9.94 -14.15 -15.73
CA LEU A 72 -11.31 -14.41 -15.31
C LEU A 72 -12.20 -13.26 -15.79
N ASP A 73 -13.43 -13.56 -16.22
CA ASP A 73 -14.41 -12.56 -16.63
C ASP A 73 -15.72 -12.76 -15.84
N LEU A 74 -16.02 -11.78 -14.98
CA LEU A 74 -17.22 -11.69 -14.16
C LEU A 74 -18.15 -10.58 -14.62
N GLY A 75 -17.94 -9.98 -15.81
CA GLY A 75 -18.65 -8.77 -16.26
C GLY A 75 -20.17 -8.90 -16.23
N ALA A 76 -20.72 -10.09 -16.51
CA ALA A 76 -22.16 -10.35 -16.41
C ALA A 76 -22.72 -10.28 -14.97
N LYS A 77 -21.84 -10.45 -13.97
CA LYS A 77 -22.16 -10.43 -12.53
C LYS A 77 -21.92 -9.07 -11.87
N ILE A 78 -21.28 -8.12 -12.55
CA ILE A 78 -20.93 -6.81 -11.99
C ILE A 78 -22.11 -5.85 -12.00
N HIS A 79 -22.32 -5.13 -10.89
CA HIS A 79 -23.34 -4.10 -10.79
C HIS A 79 -23.05 -2.89 -11.68
N ASP A 80 -21.89 -2.27 -11.52
CA ASP A 80 -21.45 -1.11 -12.30
C ASP A 80 -19.99 -1.30 -12.74
N THR A 81 -19.79 -1.37 -14.06
CA THR A 81 -18.47 -1.56 -14.66
C THR A 81 -17.57 -0.32 -14.58
N THR A 82 -18.06 0.77 -13.98
CA THR A 82 -17.42 2.08 -13.91
C THR A 82 -16.78 2.32 -12.55
N TRP A 83 -17.48 2.02 -11.46
CA TRP A 83 -17.05 2.27 -10.08
C TRP A 83 -17.25 1.09 -9.13
N GLU A 84 -18.29 0.27 -9.32
CA GLU A 84 -18.64 -0.84 -8.42
C GLU A 84 -18.43 -2.21 -9.10
N GLY A 85 -17.17 -2.48 -9.42
CA GLY A 85 -16.72 -3.70 -10.08
C GLY A 85 -16.14 -4.75 -9.15
N ILE A 86 -15.01 -5.33 -9.54
CA ILE A 86 -14.14 -6.10 -8.64
C ILE A 86 -13.41 -5.12 -7.74
N PHE A 87 -13.50 -5.27 -6.43
CA PHE A 87 -12.86 -4.40 -5.45
C PHE A 87 -11.49 -4.90 -4.98
N GLY A 88 -11.28 -6.21 -4.93
CA GLY A 88 -10.05 -6.80 -4.44
C GLY A 88 -9.83 -8.22 -4.94
N ILE A 89 -8.56 -8.61 -5.01
CA ILE A 89 -8.14 -9.97 -5.36
C ILE A 89 -6.98 -10.42 -4.48
N THR A 90 -6.94 -11.70 -4.15
CA THR A 90 -5.75 -12.30 -3.53
C THR A 90 -5.57 -13.74 -3.96
N LEU A 91 -4.35 -14.24 -3.85
CA LEU A 91 -4.01 -15.63 -4.11
C LEU A 91 -3.98 -16.39 -2.79
N HIS A 92 -4.38 -17.65 -2.81
CA HIS A 92 -4.08 -18.54 -1.69
C HIS A 92 -2.56 -18.60 -1.46
N PRO A 93 -2.07 -18.71 -0.20
CA PRO A 93 -0.64 -18.92 0.05
C PRO A 93 -0.06 -20.14 -0.70
N ASN A 94 -0.90 -21.17 -0.91
CA ASN A 94 -0.59 -22.38 -1.68
C ASN A 94 -1.06 -22.34 -3.16
N TYR A 95 -1.24 -21.15 -3.75
CA TYR A 95 -1.75 -20.98 -5.12
C TYR A 95 -1.00 -21.80 -6.17
N ALA A 96 0.32 -21.95 -6.03
CA ALA A 96 1.12 -22.76 -6.94
C ALA A 96 0.59 -24.21 -7.05
N SER A 97 0.08 -24.75 -5.94
CA SER A 97 -0.44 -26.12 -5.83
C SER A 97 -1.95 -26.20 -6.05
N ASN A 98 -2.74 -25.35 -5.40
CA ASN A 98 -4.21 -25.46 -5.44
C ASN A 98 -4.88 -24.57 -6.49
N GLY A 99 -4.18 -23.58 -7.04
CA GLY A 99 -4.74 -22.65 -8.01
C GLY A 99 -5.86 -21.75 -7.48
N TYR A 100 -6.02 -21.62 -6.15
CA TYR A 100 -7.12 -20.88 -5.55
C TYR A 100 -6.89 -19.36 -5.53
N ILE A 101 -7.92 -18.64 -5.96
CA ILE A 101 -7.93 -17.18 -6.06
C ILE A 101 -9.22 -16.69 -5.41
N TYR A 102 -9.10 -15.64 -4.63
CA TYR A 102 -10.22 -15.04 -3.91
C TYR A 102 -10.51 -13.68 -4.52
N VAL A 103 -11.79 -13.44 -4.80
CA VAL A 103 -12.26 -12.25 -5.50
C VAL A 103 -13.39 -11.63 -4.70
N ASN A 104 -13.31 -10.30 -4.54
CA ASN A 104 -14.37 -9.48 -3.99
C ASN A 104 -15.00 -8.63 -5.09
N TYR A 105 -16.31 -8.72 -5.30
CA TYR A 105 -17.02 -7.92 -6.30
C TYR A 105 -18.40 -7.45 -5.85
N CYS A 106 -18.87 -6.34 -6.45
CA CYS A 106 -20.26 -5.87 -6.29
C CYS A 106 -21.20 -6.67 -7.20
N ARG A 107 -22.12 -7.42 -6.62
CA ARG A 107 -23.06 -8.26 -7.37
C ARG A 107 -24.16 -7.43 -8.04
N LYS A 108 -24.38 -7.69 -9.32
CA LYS A 108 -25.50 -7.15 -10.11
C LYS A 108 -26.85 -7.56 -9.52
N GLY A 109 -27.81 -6.64 -9.55
CA GLY A 109 -29.15 -6.84 -9.01
C GLY A 109 -29.28 -6.24 -7.62
N ASP A 110 -28.65 -6.86 -6.61
CA ASP A 110 -28.83 -6.47 -5.20
C ASP A 110 -27.66 -5.67 -4.59
N ARG A 111 -26.57 -5.46 -5.34
CA ARG A 111 -25.39 -4.69 -4.90
C ARG A 111 -24.74 -5.22 -3.63
N SER A 112 -24.88 -6.51 -3.35
CA SER A 112 -24.17 -7.15 -2.24
C SER A 112 -22.69 -7.26 -2.57
N ALA A 113 -21.83 -7.13 -1.56
CA ALA A 113 -20.43 -7.52 -1.70
C ALA A 113 -20.32 -9.04 -1.60
N VAL A 114 -19.74 -9.66 -2.62
CA VAL A 114 -19.55 -11.11 -2.69
C VAL A 114 -18.07 -11.42 -2.61
N TYR A 115 -17.73 -12.30 -1.67
CA TYR A 115 -16.40 -12.85 -1.50
C TYR A 115 -16.44 -14.31 -1.95
N ALA A 116 -15.76 -14.61 -3.05
CA ALA A 116 -15.79 -15.94 -3.64
C ALA A 116 -14.39 -16.44 -3.98
N ARG A 117 -14.22 -17.76 -3.88
CA ARG A 117 -13.06 -18.48 -4.38
C ARG A 117 -13.32 -18.97 -5.81
N PHE A 118 -12.32 -18.85 -6.67
CA PHE A 118 -12.25 -19.47 -7.99
C PHE A 118 -10.99 -20.33 -8.06
N THR A 119 -10.96 -21.28 -9.00
CA THR A 119 -9.84 -22.19 -9.23
C THR A 119 -9.23 -21.93 -10.60
N ARG A 120 -7.90 -21.85 -10.67
CA ARG A 120 -7.14 -21.82 -11.92
C ARG A 120 -7.53 -23.01 -12.79
N SER A 121 -7.67 -22.79 -14.10
CA SER A 121 -7.96 -23.85 -15.05
C SER A 121 -6.84 -24.90 -15.03
N ALA A 122 -7.24 -26.18 -15.01
CA ALA A 122 -6.30 -27.30 -15.08
C ALA A 122 -5.62 -27.44 -16.46
N THR A 123 -6.21 -26.84 -17.51
CA THR A 123 -5.72 -26.95 -18.89
C THR A 123 -5.09 -25.68 -19.41
N ASN A 124 -5.32 -24.54 -18.76
CA ASN A 124 -4.75 -23.25 -19.14
C ASN A 124 -4.34 -22.45 -17.90
N PRO A 125 -3.03 -22.34 -17.59
CA PRO A 125 -2.57 -21.61 -16.41
C PRO A 125 -2.84 -20.09 -16.48
N ASP A 126 -3.15 -19.56 -17.67
CA ASP A 126 -3.44 -18.14 -17.89
C ASP A 126 -4.93 -17.82 -17.71
N GLN A 127 -5.73 -18.78 -17.21
CA GLN A 127 -7.17 -18.64 -16.97
C GLN A 127 -7.62 -19.30 -15.67
N ALA A 128 -8.68 -18.78 -15.06
CA ALA A 128 -9.49 -19.48 -14.07
C ALA A 128 -10.74 -20.09 -14.70
N ASP A 129 -11.24 -21.16 -14.09
CA ASP A 129 -12.52 -21.74 -14.41
C ASP A 129 -13.64 -20.89 -13.77
N SER A 130 -14.40 -20.16 -14.58
CA SER A 130 -15.50 -19.32 -14.10
C SER A 130 -16.65 -20.12 -13.49
N SER A 131 -16.77 -21.42 -13.80
CA SER A 131 -17.77 -22.30 -13.20
C SER A 131 -17.38 -22.81 -11.81
N SER A 132 -16.10 -22.64 -11.43
CA SER A 132 -15.57 -23.07 -10.12
C SER A 132 -15.86 -22.12 -8.96
N GLU A 133 -16.74 -21.12 -9.18
CA GLU A 133 -17.11 -20.15 -8.16
C GLU A 133 -17.65 -20.82 -6.91
N PHE A 134 -17.00 -20.54 -5.79
CA PHE A 134 -17.41 -21.00 -4.47
C PHE A 134 -17.56 -19.80 -3.56
N THR A 135 -18.81 -19.42 -3.28
CA THR A 135 -19.13 -18.28 -2.42
C THR A 135 -18.75 -18.57 -0.97
N LEU A 136 -17.94 -17.69 -0.38
CA LEU A 136 -17.56 -17.74 1.02
C LEU A 136 -18.53 -16.90 1.85
N LEU A 137 -18.59 -15.61 1.53
CA LEU A 137 -19.35 -14.63 2.29
C LEU A 137 -20.12 -13.72 1.33
N VAL A 138 -21.34 -13.35 1.73
CA VAL A 138 -22.15 -12.33 1.06
C VAL A 138 -22.55 -11.31 2.11
N VAL A 139 -22.18 -10.05 1.87
CA VAL A 139 -22.57 -8.93 2.73
C VAL A 139 -23.63 -8.12 2.00
N PRO A 140 -24.92 -8.24 2.38
CA PRO A 140 -25.97 -7.41 1.82
C PRO A 140 -25.84 -6.00 2.39
N TYR A 141 -26.01 -4.98 1.55
CA TYR A 141 -25.93 -3.58 1.99
C TYR A 141 -27.34 -2.96 1.96
N PRO A 142 -27.87 -2.47 3.10
CA PRO A 142 -29.28 -2.13 3.25
C PRO A 142 -29.66 -0.87 2.48
N ASN A 143 -28.71 0.03 2.24
CA ASN A 143 -28.94 1.27 1.52
C ASN A 143 -28.66 1.06 0.01
N PRO A 144 -29.68 1.01 -0.87
CA PRO A 144 -29.49 0.84 -2.31
C PRO A 144 -29.00 2.12 -3.01
N GLN A 145 -28.71 3.20 -2.29
CA GLN A 145 -27.98 4.38 -2.76
C GLN A 145 -26.66 4.59 -1.99
N GLY A 146 -26.34 3.70 -1.04
CA GLY A 146 -25.12 3.72 -0.24
C GLY A 146 -23.86 3.46 -1.07
N ALA A 147 -22.72 3.84 -0.49
CA ALA A 147 -21.37 3.56 -0.96
C ALA A 147 -20.65 2.70 0.10
N HIS A 148 -19.32 2.68 0.08
CA HIS A 148 -18.47 1.91 1.01
C HIS A 148 -18.92 0.47 1.20
N ARG A 149 -19.19 -0.19 0.06
CA ARG A 149 -19.76 -1.54 0.04
C ARG A 149 -18.73 -2.62 0.32
N SER A 150 -17.45 -2.27 0.36
CA SER A 150 -16.42 -3.27 0.22
C SER A 150 -15.08 -2.77 0.69
N GLY A 151 -14.10 -3.67 0.71
CA GLY A 151 -12.72 -3.37 1.00
C GLY A 151 -11.79 -4.41 0.37
N CYS A 152 -10.56 -4.46 0.87
CA CYS A 152 -9.56 -5.43 0.46
C CYS A 152 -9.77 -6.80 1.13
N LEU A 153 -9.20 -7.85 0.54
CA LEU A 153 -9.06 -9.18 1.12
C LEU A 153 -7.62 -9.67 0.94
N GLY A 154 -7.11 -10.41 1.92
CA GLY A 154 -5.72 -10.86 1.91
C GLY A 154 -5.44 -11.86 3.01
N PHE A 155 -4.36 -12.62 2.87
CA PHE A 155 -3.95 -13.58 3.88
C PHE A 155 -3.05 -12.92 4.93
N GLY A 156 -3.36 -13.20 6.20
CA GLY A 156 -2.50 -12.83 7.32
C GLY A 156 -1.26 -13.72 7.42
N PRO A 157 -0.27 -13.33 8.24
CA PRO A 157 0.92 -14.15 8.51
C PRO A 157 0.59 -15.48 9.22
N ASP A 158 -0.62 -15.58 9.76
CA ASP A 158 -1.19 -16.76 10.41
C ASP A 158 -1.91 -17.72 9.44
N GLY A 159 -1.99 -17.38 8.16
CA GLY A 159 -2.61 -18.22 7.13
C GLY A 159 -4.12 -18.06 6.98
N TYR A 160 -4.76 -17.20 7.77
CA TYR A 160 -6.21 -16.95 7.64
C TYR A 160 -6.51 -15.86 6.62
N LEU A 161 -7.72 -15.91 6.04
CA LEU A 161 -8.19 -14.88 5.12
C LEU A 161 -8.83 -13.75 5.93
N TYR A 162 -8.30 -12.54 5.77
CA TYR A 162 -8.84 -11.31 6.32
C TYR A 162 -9.65 -10.57 5.25
N ILE A 163 -10.80 -10.03 5.64
CA ILE A 163 -11.76 -9.37 4.76
C ILE A 163 -12.20 -8.07 5.42
N THR A 164 -12.14 -6.95 4.71
CA THR A 164 -12.67 -5.68 5.21
C THR A 164 -13.99 -5.29 4.55
N THR A 165 -14.90 -4.72 5.34
CA THR A 165 -16.16 -4.13 4.87
C THR A 165 -16.24 -2.66 5.24
N GLY A 166 -16.81 -1.85 4.37
CA GLY A 166 -17.12 -0.45 4.69
C GLY A 166 -18.43 -0.29 5.46
N ASP A 167 -18.68 0.91 5.95
CA ASP A 167 -19.76 1.29 6.88
C ASP A 167 -21.18 1.32 6.28
N SER A 168 -21.33 1.04 4.98
CA SER A 168 -22.60 1.05 4.22
C SER A 168 -23.16 2.42 3.86
N TRP A 169 -22.53 3.54 4.26
CA TRP A 169 -23.13 4.85 4.02
C TRP A 169 -22.74 5.44 2.65
N PRO A 170 -23.54 6.34 2.04
CA PRO A 170 -23.23 6.98 0.76
C PRO A 170 -21.89 7.72 0.68
N GLY A 171 -21.27 8.07 1.82
CA GLY A 171 -20.00 8.80 1.84
C GLY A 171 -20.04 10.16 1.15
N LEU A 172 -21.25 10.69 0.87
CA LEU A 172 -21.42 11.98 0.22
C LEU A 172 -20.77 13.06 1.07
N ARG A 173 -20.01 13.94 0.43
CA ARG A 173 -19.35 15.05 1.11
C ARG A 173 -20.40 15.94 1.80
N GLY A 174 -20.12 16.35 3.03
CA GLY A 174 -21.03 17.14 3.86
C GLY A 174 -22.18 16.35 4.48
N SER A 175 -22.10 15.01 4.51
CA SER A 175 -23.06 14.14 5.23
C SER A 175 -22.49 13.66 6.56
N ILE A 176 -23.37 13.14 7.44
CA ILE A 176 -23.04 12.69 8.80
C ILE A 176 -22.23 11.39 8.88
N GLY A 177 -21.79 10.82 7.76
CA GLY A 177 -20.88 9.66 7.78
C GLY A 177 -21.54 8.32 8.09
N ASP A 178 -21.90 8.00 9.33
CA ASP A 178 -22.54 6.73 9.73
C ASP A 178 -23.57 6.99 10.86
N PRO A 179 -24.77 7.52 10.52
CA PRO A 179 -25.75 7.93 11.51
C PRO A 179 -26.33 6.77 12.32
N ASP A 180 -26.35 5.57 11.74
CA ASP A 180 -26.88 4.36 12.37
C ASP A 180 -25.82 3.62 13.20
N ARG A 181 -24.57 4.11 13.20
CA ARG A 181 -23.41 3.57 13.92
C ARG A 181 -23.17 2.11 13.63
N PHE A 182 -23.34 1.73 12.38
CA PHE A 182 -23.12 0.36 11.96
C PHE A 182 -21.68 -0.09 12.19
N ALA A 183 -20.69 0.78 12.04
CA ALA A 183 -19.30 0.44 12.26
C ALA A 183 -19.03 0.01 13.73
N GLN A 184 -19.75 0.58 14.70
CA GLN A 184 -19.64 0.24 16.13
C GLN A 184 -20.53 -0.94 16.56
N SER A 185 -21.59 -1.25 15.80
CA SER A 185 -22.49 -2.35 16.14
C SER A 185 -21.86 -3.71 15.84
N LEU A 186 -21.83 -4.60 16.85
CA LEU A 186 -21.46 -6.02 16.67
C LEU A 186 -22.56 -6.84 16.00
N GLN A 187 -23.74 -6.26 15.81
CA GLN A 187 -24.91 -6.91 15.20
C GLN A 187 -24.98 -6.65 13.69
N THR A 188 -23.99 -5.97 13.11
CA THR A 188 -23.94 -5.65 11.68
C THR A 188 -22.58 -5.97 11.07
N PRO A 189 -22.54 -6.31 9.77
CA PRO A 189 -21.31 -6.68 9.09
C PRO A 189 -20.53 -5.47 8.53
N TYR A 190 -20.92 -4.23 8.83
CA TYR A 190 -20.39 -3.02 8.20
C TYR A 190 -19.28 -2.38 9.04
N GLY A 191 -18.25 -1.85 8.39
CA GLY A 191 -17.11 -1.23 9.09
C GLY A 191 -16.29 -2.22 9.92
N LYS A 192 -16.10 -3.45 9.39
CA LYS A 192 -15.47 -4.58 10.10
C LYS A 192 -14.21 -5.06 9.38
N ILE A 193 -13.36 -5.74 10.16
CA ILE A 193 -12.42 -6.72 9.64
C ILE A 193 -12.94 -8.10 10.06
N PHE A 194 -13.21 -8.97 9.10
CA PHE A 194 -13.46 -10.38 9.32
C PHE A 194 -12.17 -11.20 9.17
N ARG A 195 -12.08 -12.33 9.88
CA ARG A 195 -10.97 -13.29 9.79
C ARG A 195 -11.53 -14.71 9.79
N ILE A 196 -11.33 -15.44 8.70
CA ILE A 196 -11.91 -16.77 8.46
C ILE A 196 -10.84 -17.79 8.03
N ASP A 197 -11.07 -19.06 8.36
CA ASP A 197 -10.24 -20.18 7.96
C ASP A 197 -10.81 -20.89 6.73
N VAL A 198 -10.23 -20.59 5.57
CA VAL A 198 -10.67 -21.11 4.27
C VAL A 198 -10.08 -22.48 3.92
N ASP A 199 -9.15 -22.99 4.74
CA ASP A 199 -8.53 -24.31 4.56
C ASP A 199 -9.30 -25.41 5.30
N HIS A 200 -10.19 -25.03 6.22
CA HIS A 200 -11.01 -25.96 7.01
C HIS A 200 -12.49 -25.59 6.97
N GLY A 201 -13.37 -26.58 7.14
CA GLY A 201 -14.82 -26.36 7.15
C GLY A 201 -15.44 -26.11 5.77
N THR A 202 -16.74 -25.84 5.74
CA THR A 202 -17.48 -25.52 4.51
C THR A 202 -18.63 -24.59 4.88
N PRO A 203 -18.66 -23.33 4.41
CA PRO A 203 -17.75 -22.71 3.44
C PRO A 203 -16.35 -22.35 3.97
N TYR A 204 -16.21 -22.25 5.28
CA TYR A 204 -14.97 -22.00 6.02
C TYR A 204 -15.18 -22.40 7.49
N ALA A 205 -14.11 -22.37 8.28
CA ALA A 205 -14.14 -22.47 9.73
C ALA A 205 -13.83 -21.11 10.38
N ILE A 206 -14.09 -21.01 11.69
CA ILE A 206 -13.74 -19.85 12.49
C ILE A 206 -12.42 -20.12 13.20
N PRO A 207 -11.41 -19.25 13.07
CA PRO A 207 -10.19 -19.35 13.87
C PRO A 207 -10.54 -19.32 15.37
N ALA A 208 -10.06 -20.29 16.14
CA ALA A 208 -10.30 -20.36 17.59
C ALA A 208 -9.71 -19.17 18.38
N THR A 209 -8.93 -18.32 17.73
CA THR A 209 -8.33 -17.10 18.28
C THR A 209 -9.10 -15.83 17.87
N ASN A 210 -10.26 -15.95 17.21
CA ASN A 210 -11.11 -14.80 16.96
C ASN A 210 -11.69 -14.26 18.28
N PRO A 211 -11.82 -12.94 18.42
CA PRO A 211 -12.22 -12.30 19.68
C PRO A 211 -13.69 -12.50 20.05
N TYR A 212 -14.55 -12.85 19.09
CA TYR A 212 -16.00 -12.99 19.30
C TYR A 212 -16.50 -14.41 19.00
N SER A 213 -15.68 -15.45 19.19
CA SER A 213 -16.01 -16.82 18.78
C SER A 213 -16.97 -17.56 19.71
N SER A 214 -17.86 -16.87 20.42
CA SER A 214 -18.74 -17.44 21.43
C SER A 214 -20.13 -17.68 20.84
N PRO A 215 -20.56 -18.93 20.59
CA PRO A 215 -21.81 -19.21 19.87
C PRO A 215 -23.09 -18.70 20.55
N SER A 216 -23.01 -18.23 21.81
CA SER A 216 -24.16 -17.82 22.62
C SER A 216 -24.34 -16.30 22.77
N ASP A 217 -23.42 -15.48 22.27
CA ASP A 217 -23.50 -14.03 22.45
C ASP A 217 -24.26 -13.31 21.32
N GLY A 218 -24.56 -14.02 20.23
CA GLY A 218 -25.26 -13.47 19.06
C GLY A 218 -24.41 -12.49 18.25
N VAL A 219 -23.08 -12.53 18.40
CA VAL A 219 -22.12 -11.79 17.59
C VAL A 219 -21.64 -12.69 16.45
N ALA A 220 -21.35 -12.10 15.29
CA ALA A 220 -20.76 -12.85 14.19
C ALA A 220 -19.32 -13.25 14.55
N ASP A 221 -19.07 -14.56 14.64
CA ASP A 221 -17.80 -15.18 15.01
C ASP A 221 -16.65 -14.80 14.05
N GLU A 222 -16.97 -14.36 12.83
CA GLU A 222 -16.00 -13.90 11.83
C GLU A 222 -15.35 -12.57 12.22
N ILE A 223 -15.99 -11.74 13.07
CA ILE A 223 -15.49 -10.41 13.42
C ILE A 223 -14.13 -10.53 14.14
N TYR A 224 -13.14 -9.82 13.61
CA TYR A 224 -11.80 -9.69 14.19
C TYR A 224 -11.56 -8.28 14.74
N ALA A 225 -12.05 -7.25 14.04
CA ALA A 225 -11.97 -5.86 14.46
C ALA A 225 -13.16 -5.06 13.92
N LEU A 226 -13.38 -3.87 14.47
CA LEU A 226 -14.51 -3.00 14.12
C LEU A 226 -14.14 -1.52 14.15
N GLY A 227 -15.10 -0.66 13.79
CA GLY A 227 -14.96 0.79 13.87
C GLY A 227 -14.19 1.40 12.70
N LEU A 228 -14.31 0.83 11.51
CA LEU A 228 -13.73 1.35 10.28
C LEU A 228 -14.80 2.01 9.40
N ARG A 229 -14.41 2.98 8.57
CA ARG A 229 -15.32 3.69 7.64
C ARG A 229 -15.33 3.06 6.26
N ASN A 230 -14.23 3.19 5.54
CA ASN A 230 -14.01 2.68 4.20
C ASN A 230 -12.54 2.23 4.06
N PRO A 231 -12.17 1.12 4.73
CA PRO A 231 -10.81 0.58 4.76
C PRO A 231 -10.39 0.04 3.39
N TRP A 232 -9.89 0.92 2.53
CA TRP A 232 -9.73 0.67 1.10
C TRP A 232 -8.62 -0.34 0.78
N ARG A 233 -7.39 -0.09 1.23
CA ARG A 233 -6.30 -1.09 1.21
C ARG A 233 -5.61 -1.18 2.55
N TRP A 234 -5.19 -2.39 2.84
CA TRP A 234 -4.38 -2.73 3.98
C TRP A 234 -3.37 -3.81 3.59
N SER A 235 -2.32 -3.93 4.38
CA SER A 235 -1.33 -5.00 4.24
C SER A 235 -0.74 -5.40 5.59
N PHE A 236 -0.25 -6.63 5.66
CA PHE A 236 0.65 -7.07 6.71
C PHE A 236 2.09 -6.87 6.27
N ASP A 237 2.93 -6.33 7.16
CA ASP A 237 4.37 -6.35 6.97
C ASP A 237 4.85 -7.80 7.01
N ARG A 238 5.43 -8.29 5.89
CA ARG A 238 5.92 -9.67 5.77
C ARG A 238 6.98 -10.05 6.80
N LEU A 239 7.69 -9.08 7.38
CA LEU A 239 8.72 -9.35 8.37
C LEU A 239 8.18 -9.37 9.79
N THR A 240 7.33 -8.40 10.15
CA THR A 240 6.91 -8.20 11.55
C THR A 240 5.51 -8.73 11.83
N GLY A 241 4.67 -8.89 10.81
CA GLY A 241 3.25 -9.21 10.95
C GLY A 241 2.37 -8.00 11.33
N ASP A 242 2.93 -6.79 11.36
CA ASP A 242 2.15 -5.59 11.71
C ASP A 242 1.15 -5.26 10.61
N MET A 243 -0.07 -4.87 10.99
CA MET A 243 -1.13 -4.50 10.06
C MET A 243 -1.14 -2.98 9.82
N TRP A 244 -1.19 -2.58 8.55
CA TRP A 244 -1.31 -1.20 8.10
C TRP A 244 -2.59 -1.04 7.30
N ILE A 245 -3.42 -0.05 7.60
CA ILE A 245 -4.72 0.15 6.93
C ILE A 245 -4.86 1.62 6.54
N GLY A 246 -5.05 1.89 5.24
CA GLY A 246 -5.57 3.18 4.80
C GLY A 246 -7.09 3.15 4.90
N ASP A 247 -7.65 3.95 5.81
CA ASP A 247 -9.10 4.10 5.97
C ASP A 247 -9.53 5.49 5.49
N VAL A 248 -10.42 5.51 4.49
CA VAL A 248 -10.84 6.75 3.84
C VAL A 248 -11.82 7.49 4.74
N GLY A 249 -11.52 8.76 5.00
CA GLY A 249 -12.32 9.65 5.83
C GLY A 249 -13.62 10.15 5.18
N GLN A 250 -14.47 10.77 6.00
CA GLN A 250 -15.73 11.36 5.57
C GLN A 250 -15.53 12.66 4.82
N ASP A 251 -14.91 13.64 5.46
CA ASP A 251 -14.71 14.98 4.90
C ASP A 251 -13.49 15.69 5.51
N GLY A 252 -13.24 15.46 6.80
CA GLY A 252 -12.29 16.21 7.60
C GLY A 252 -10.89 15.62 7.57
N TRP A 253 -10.75 14.29 7.65
CA TRP A 253 -9.47 13.65 7.92
C TRP A 253 -9.35 12.29 7.23
N GLU A 254 -8.24 12.08 6.54
CA GLU A 254 -7.84 10.74 6.09
C GLU A 254 -6.91 10.11 7.12
N GLU A 255 -6.97 8.78 7.30
CA GLU A 255 -6.24 8.12 8.38
C GLU A 255 -5.46 6.88 7.95
N LEU A 256 -4.27 6.74 8.54
CA LEU A 256 -3.44 5.55 8.43
C LEU A 256 -3.41 4.84 9.78
N ASN A 257 -4.13 3.74 9.88
CA ASN A 257 -4.16 2.89 11.06
C ASN A 257 -2.97 1.91 11.07
N PHE A 258 -2.42 1.66 12.26
CA PHE A 258 -1.33 0.71 12.49
C PHE A 258 -1.65 -0.16 13.69
N THR A 259 -1.61 -1.48 13.53
CA THR A 259 -1.84 -2.44 14.60
C THR A 259 -0.63 -3.37 14.69
N PRO A 260 0.14 -3.34 15.80
CA PRO A 260 1.24 -4.26 16.01
C PRO A 260 0.80 -5.73 15.90
N ALA A 261 1.65 -6.60 15.39
CA ALA A 261 1.35 -8.03 15.25
C ALA A 261 0.94 -8.72 16.56
N ASN A 262 1.46 -8.22 17.70
CA ASN A 262 1.19 -8.72 19.04
C ASN A 262 0.04 -7.99 19.76
N ALA A 263 -0.68 -7.09 19.08
CA ALA A 263 -1.83 -6.43 19.66
C ALA A 263 -2.95 -7.44 19.96
N ILE A 264 -3.58 -7.30 21.13
CA ILE A 264 -4.66 -8.19 21.55
C ILE A 264 -5.93 -7.78 20.82
N ALA A 265 -6.49 -8.65 19.98
CA ALA A 265 -7.79 -8.44 19.35
C ALA A 265 -8.93 -8.50 20.40
N PRO A 266 -10.06 -7.82 20.16
CA PRO A 266 -10.37 -7.01 18.99
C PRO A 266 -9.80 -5.58 19.08
N GLN A 267 -9.42 -5.01 17.95
CA GLN A 267 -9.21 -3.56 17.85
C GLN A 267 -10.53 -2.86 17.47
N ASN A 268 -10.78 -1.70 18.07
CA ASN A 268 -11.87 -0.80 17.67
C ASN A 268 -11.29 0.51 17.17
N TYR A 269 -11.32 0.74 15.85
CA TYR A 269 -10.70 1.89 15.20
C TYR A 269 -11.51 3.20 15.34
N GLY A 270 -12.68 3.14 15.99
CA GLY A 270 -13.36 4.32 16.51
C GLY A 270 -14.36 5.01 15.58
N TRP A 271 -14.46 4.69 14.28
CA TRP A 271 -15.52 5.27 13.43
C TRP A 271 -16.93 4.81 13.88
N PRO A 272 -17.96 5.69 13.93
CA PRO A 272 -17.94 7.13 13.60
C PRO A 272 -17.71 8.06 14.79
N CYS A 273 -17.24 7.55 15.93
CA CYS A 273 -16.91 8.37 17.08
C CYS A 273 -15.74 9.32 16.80
N TYR A 274 -14.77 8.85 16.01
CA TYR A 274 -13.60 9.60 15.59
C TYR A 274 -13.42 9.51 14.07
N GLU A 275 -12.96 10.61 13.47
CA GLU A 275 -12.46 10.70 12.10
C GLU A 275 -10.99 11.14 12.20
N GLY A 276 -10.04 10.24 11.96
CA GLY A 276 -8.67 10.44 12.41
C GLY A 276 -8.59 10.44 13.95
N THR A 277 -7.79 11.34 14.51
CA THR A 277 -7.73 11.59 15.96
C THR A 277 -8.75 12.61 16.44
N HIS A 278 -9.69 13.02 15.59
CA HIS A 278 -10.65 14.09 15.86
C HIS A 278 -12.03 13.53 16.18
N ALA A 279 -12.64 13.99 17.28
CA ALA A 279 -14.00 13.61 17.63
C ALA A 279 -14.97 14.02 16.52
N TYR A 280 -15.82 13.08 16.12
CA TYR A 280 -16.76 13.23 14.99
C TYR A 280 -18.21 13.10 15.47
N ASP A 281 -18.62 11.95 16.01
CA ASP A 281 -19.90 11.79 16.72
C ASP A 281 -19.75 12.08 18.22
N ALA A 282 -20.40 13.14 18.67
CA ALA A 282 -20.34 13.61 20.06
C ALA A 282 -21.00 12.68 21.09
N ASN A 283 -21.72 11.65 20.66
CA ASN A 283 -22.42 10.72 21.57
C ASN A 283 -21.61 9.46 21.90
N CYS A 284 -20.31 9.47 21.61
CA CYS A 284 -19.43 8.33 21.86
C CYS A 284 -18.65 8.46 23.17
N SER A 285 -18.03 7.35 23.57
CA SER A 285 -17.05 7.35 24.66
C SER A 285 -15.82 8.19 24.27
N GLY A 286 -15.02 8.61 25.26
CA GLY A 286 -13.76 9.31 24.98
C GLY A 286 -12.72 8.43 24.27
N SER A 287 -11.70 9.07 23.69
CA SER A 287 -10.67 8.42 22.85
C SER A 287 -9.92 7.25 23.51
N GLY A 288 -9.83 7.21 24.84
CA GLY A 288 -9.15 6.15 25.59
C GLY A 288 -9.73 4.74 25.42
N SER A 289 -10.92 4.62 24.80
CA SER A 289 -11.57 3.33 24.50
C SER A 289 -11.34 2.83 23.07
N TYR A 290 -10.61 3.59 22.23
CA TYR A 290 -10.44 3.29 20.82
C TYR A 290 -8.96 3.17 20.44
N HIS A 291 -8.70 2.38 19.41
CA HIS A 291 -7.40 2.25 18.77
C HIS A 291 -7.22 3.37 17.75
N MET A 292 -6.61 4.47 18.19
CA MET A 292 -6.39 5.66 17.35
C MET A 292 -5.42 5.36 16.19
N PRO A 293 -5.57 6.06 15.04
CA PRO A 293 -4.66 5.89 13.91
C PRO A 293 -3.23 6.30 14.27
N LEU A 294 -2.26 5.75 13.53
CA LEU A 294 -0.84 6.14 13.68
C LEU A 294 -0.64 7.61 13.30
N LEU A 295 -1.33 8.03 12.25
CA LEU A 295 -1.40 9.41 11.80
C LEU A 295 -2.72 9.65 11.06
N ASP A 296 -3.10 10.92 11.04
CA ASP A 296 -4.11 11.46 10.15
C ASP A 296 -3.52 12.66 9.37
N TYR A 297 -4.22 13.07 8.32
CA TYR A 297 -3.94 14.31 7.62
C TYR A 297 -5.22 14.96 7.11
N SER A 298 -5.16 16.28 6.89
CA SER A 298 -6.30 17.06 6.47
C SER A 298 -6.95 16.49 5.21
N GLY A 299 -8.25 16.26 5.30
CA GLY A 299 -9.11 15.76 4.24
C GLY A 299 -9.61 16.85 3.29
N TYR A 300 -10.69 16.51 2.58
CA TYR A 300 -11.25 17.32 1.50
C TYR A 300 -11.64 18.74 1.95
N ASN A 301 -12.28 18.88 3.12
CA ASN A 301 -12.76 20.17 3.63
C ASN A 301 -11.65 21.18 3.93
N TYR A 302 -10.42 20.71 4.14
CA TYR A 302 -9.27 21.55 4.45
C TYR A 302 -8.32 21.69 3.26
N GLY A 303 -8.75 21.25 2.06
CA GLY A 303 -7.93 21.30 0.87
C GLY A 303 -6.74 20.33 0.89
N GLY A 304 -6.69 19.38 1.81
CA GLY A 304 -5.63 18.37 1.93
C GLY A 304 -5.89 17.14 1.05
N GLY A 305 -5.54 15.93 1.46
CA GLY A 305 -5.92 14.73 0.69
C GLY A 305 -7.43 14.47 0.80
N ALA A 306 -7.90 13.36 0.23
CA ALA A 306 -9.34 13.08 0.21
C ALA A 306 -9.69 11.61 -0.09
N SER A 307 -8.68 10.76 -0.24
CA SER A 307 -8.87 9.31 -0.33
C SER A 307 -7.52 8.65 -0.12
N ILE A 308 -7.17 8.34 1.13
CA ILE A 308 -5.99 7.53 1.41
C ILE A 308 -6.16 6.14 0.79
N THR A 309 -5.11 5.67 0.14
CA THR A 309 -5.14 4.37 -0.54
C THR A 309 -4.71 3.24 0.38
N GLY A 310 -3.71 3.47 1.25
CA GLY A 310 -2.93 2.40 1.89
C GLY A 310 -1.69 2.04 1.06
N GLY A 311 -0.99 0.96 1.44
CA GLY A 311 0.35 0.67 0.92
C GLY A 311 1.00 -0.58 1.50
N TYR A 312 2.33 -0.69 1.33
CA TYR A 312 3.14 -1.82 1.79
C TYR A 312 4.47 -1.37 2.40
N VAL A 313 4.96 -2.12 3.39
CA VAL A 313 6.35 -2.00 3.85
C VAL A 313 7.27 -2.63 2.80
N TYR A 314 8.22 -1.86 2.27
CA TYR A 314 9.18 -2.38 1.31
C TYR A 314 10.13 -3.37 1.98
N ARG A 315 10.10 -4.62 1.50
CA ARG A 315 10.96 -5.73 1.94
C ARG A 315 11.81 -6.31 0.82
N GLY A 316 11.87 -5.61 -0.32
CA GLY A 316 12.69 -5.96 -1.47
C GLY A 316 14.18 -5.79 -1.25
N THR A 317 14.96 -6.38 -2.15
CA THR A 317 16.43 -6.32 -2.11
C THR A 317 17.03 -5.39 -3.16
N ALA A 318 16.25 -5.01 -4.19
CA ALA A 318 16.76 -4.14 -5.26
C ALA A 318 17.05 -2.71 -4.77
N TYR A 319 16.33 -2.24 -3.75
CA TYR A 319 16.43 -0.89 -3.21
C TYR A 319 16.67 -0.89 -1.69
N PRO A 320 17.89 -1.22 -1.21
CA PRO A 320 18.17 -1.40 0.22
C PRO A 320 17.85 -0.17 1.11
N LYS A 321 17.93 1.05 0.57
CA LYS A 321 17.58 2.27 1.34
C LYS A 321 16.07 2.40 1.60
N LEU A 322 15.25 1.74 0.78
CA LEU A 322 13.79 1.68 0.95
C LEU A 322 13.38 0.58 1.94
N TYR A 323 14.29 -0.32 2.34
CA TYR A 323 13.98 -1.40 3.25
C TYR A 323 13.41 -0.93 4.60
N GLY A 324 12.22 -1.44 4.92
CA GLY A 324 11.46 -1.09 6.13
C GLY A 324 10.71 0.24 6.07
N TRP A 325 10.63 0.89 4.91
CA TRP A 325 9.74 2.03 4.69
C TRP A 325 8.39 1.57 4.19
N TYR A 326 7.31 2.05 4.80
CA TYR A 326 5.95 1.93 4.32
C TYR A 326 5.71 2.94 3.19
N VAL A 327 5.40 2.46 1.99
CA VAL A 327 5.10 3.29 0.81
C VAL A 327 3.60 3.27 0.57
N TYR A 328 2.98 4.45 0.54
CA TYR A 328 1.54 4.62 0.40
C TYR A 328 1.20 5.93 -0.31
N GLY A 329 -0.08 6.15 -0.61
CA GLY A 329 -0.51 7.35 -1.31
C GLY A 329 -1.95 7.77 -1.04
N ASP A 330 -2.31 8.91 -1.62
CA ASP A 330 -3.66 9.46 -1.67
C ASP A 330 -4.11 9.48 -3.13
N TYR A 331 -5.22 8.77 -3.38
CA TYR A 331 -5.80 8.59 -4.70
C TYR A 331 -6.15 9.93 -5.35
N GLN A 332 -6.85 10.81 -4.64
CA GLN A 332 -7.42 12.02 -5.25
C GLN A 332 -6.35 13.06 -5.62
N ARG A 333 -5.27 13.16 -4.83
CA ARG A 333 -4.20 14.13 -5.08
C ARG A 333 -3.02 13.56 -5.87
N GLY A 334 -2.96 12.24 -6.05
CA GLY A 334 -1.79 11.58 -6.64
C GLY A 334 -0.54 11.83 -5.79
N THR A 335 -0.71 11.96 -4.47
CA THR A 335 0.39 12.20 -3.54
C THR A 335 0.92 10.87 -3.02
N TYR A 336 2.24 10.75 -2.92
CA TYR A 336 2.91 9.56 -2.44
C TYR A 336 3.77 9.91 -1.24
N TRP A 337 3.78 9.04 -0.23
CA TRP A 337 4.61 9.18 0.95
C TRP A 337 5.40 7.91 1.22
N THR A 338 6.48 8.09 1.96
CA THR A 338 7.17 7.01 2.66
C THR A 338 7.12 7.29 4.16
N LEU A 339 6.81 6.27 4.96
CA LEU A 339 6.82 6.35 6.42
C LEU A 339 7.74 5.28 7.01
N LYS A 340 8.52 5.64 8.01
CA LYS A 340 9.32 4.69 8.81
C LYS A 340 9.01 4.85 10.28
N ARG A 341 8.53 3.78 10.90
CA ARG A 341 8.23 3.73 12.33
C ARG A 341 9.45 3.25 13.12
N ALA A 342 9.72 3.87 14.25
CA ALA A 342 10.71 3.44 15.23
C ALA A 342 10.07 2.58 16.31
N ASN A 343 10.90 1.85 17.07
CA ASN A 343 10.42 0.93 18.11
C ASN A 343 9.75 1.64 19.29
N ASP A 344 10.09 2.91 19.53
CA ASP A 344 9.49 3.75 20.57
C ASP A 344 8.11 4.33 20.16
N GLY A 345 7.60 3.95 19.00
CA GLY A 345 6.32 4.40 18.48
C GLY A 345 6.36 5.71 17.69
N THR A 346 7.50 6.41 17.68
CA THR A 346 7.68 7.58 16.82
C THR A 346 7.80 7.15 15.35
N PHE A 347 7.55 8.08 14.43
CA PHE A 347 7.70 7.82 13.00
C PHE A 347 8.26 9.02 12.24
N GLN A 348 8.86 8.74 11.09
CA GLN A 348 9.27 9.72 10.10
C GLN A 348 8.43 9.53 8.85
N GLN A 349 7.70 10.57 8.45
CA GLN A 349 6.92 10.60 7.20
C GLN A 349 7.54 11.61 6.23
N ILE A 350 7.62 11.25 4.96
CA ILE A 350 8.18 12.11 3.91
C ILE A 350 7.29 12.09 2.68
N THR A 351 6.89 13.28 2.24
CA THR A 351 6.25 13.48 0.93
C THR A 351 7.26 13.21 -0.19
N GLN A 352 6.91 12.29 -1.08
CA GLN A 352 7.77 11.80 -2.14
C GLN A 352 7.45 12.42 -3.50
N LEU A 353 6.22 12.23 -3.95
CA LEU A 353 5.75 12.62 -5.28
C LEU A 353 4.37 13.27 -5.17
N SER A 354 4.07 14.18 -6.09
CA SER A 354 2.72 14.72 -6.32
C SER A 354 2.49 14.68 -7.83
N LEU A 355 1.72 13.68 -8.27
CA LEU A 355 1.48 13.35 -9.67
C LEU A 355 -0.03 13.25 -9.88
N PRO A 356 -0.74 14.36 -10.12
CA PRO A 356 -2.21 14.38 -10.17
C PRO A 356 -2.84 13.43 -11.19
N THR A 357 -2.09 13.00 -12.23
CA THR A 357 -2.56 12.03 -13.22
C THR A 357 -2.32 10.58 -12.79
N VAL A 358 -1.30 10.34 -11.96
CA VAL A 358 -0.92 9.00 -11.48
C VAL A 358 -1.59 8.75 -10.13
N MET A 359 -2.92 8.56 -10.18
CA MET A 359 -3.78 8.41 -9.00
C MET A 359 -3.67 6.99 -8.41
N PRO A 360 -2.95 6.79 -7.27
CA PRO A 360 -2.70 5.45 -6.74
C PRO A 360 -3.99 4.84 -6.20
N VAL A 361 -4.51 3.79 -6.83
CA VAL A 361 -5.73 3.09 -6.37
C VAL A 361 -5.43 1.78 -5.66
N SER A 362 -4.29 1.16 -5.94
CA SER A 362 -3.77 0.06 -5.14
C SER A 362 -2.26 -0.02 -5.28
N PHE A 363 -1.64 -0.67 -4.32
CA PHE A 363 -0.25 -1.08 -4.36
C PHE A 363 -0.18 -2.61 -4.40
N GLY A 364 0.93 -3.14 -4.88
CA GLY A 364 1.21 -4.57 -4.85
C GLY A 364 2.66 -4.84 -4.49
N GLN A 365 2.93 -6.05 -4.02
CA GLN A 365 4.28 -6.53 -3.76
C GLN A 365 4.51 -7.89 -4.44
N ASP A 366 5.63 -8.06 -5.11
CA ASP A 366 6.01 -9.37 -5.67
C ASP A 366 6.57 -10.33 -4.60
N PRO A 367 6.85 -11.61 -4.91
CA PRO A 367 7.46 -12.53 -3.96
C PRO A 367 8.83 -12.07 -3.43
N ASN A 368 9.55 -11.23 -4.16
CA ASN A 368 10.84 -10.68 -3.74
C ASN A 368 10.70 -9.45 -2.84
N GLY A 369 9.49 -8.89 -2.67
CA GLY A 369 9.22 -7.70 -1.87
C GLY A 369 9.39 -6.38 -2.64
N GLU A 370 9.50 -6.44 -3.96
CA GLU A 370 9.50 -5.25 -4.82
C GLU A 370 8.08 -4.70 -4.95
N LEU A 371 7.95 -3.37 -4.99
CA LEU A 371 6.65 -2.71 -4.93
C LEU A 371 6.19 -2.16 -6.28
N TYR A 372 4.87 -2.16 -6.45
CA TYR A 372 4.18 -1.71 -7.64
C TYR A 372 2.98 -0.85 -7.25
N VAL A 373 2.53 0.02 -8.15
CA VAL A 373 1.33 0.84 -7.98
C VAL A 373 0.46 0.81 -9.22
N LEU A 374 -0.85 0.70 -9.00
CA LEU A 374 -1.87 0.87 -10.03
C LEU A 374 -2.35 2.31 -10.05
N SER A 375 -2.38 2.91 -11.24
CA SER A 375 -3.07 4.17 -11.50
C SER A 375 -4.43 3.90 -12.14
N PHE A 376 -5.50 4.37 -11.50
CA PHE A 376 -6.88 4.08 -11.91
C PHE A 376 -7.23 4.66 -13.28
N SER A 377 -7.20 5.99 -13.40
CA SER A 377 -7.68 6.71 -14.59
C SER A 377 -6.77 6.51 -15.81
N GLU A 378 -5.45 6.44 -15.60
CA GLU A 378 -4.51 6.18 -16.71
C GLU A 378 -4.52 4.71 -17.15
N GLY A 379 -4.99 3.78 -16.32
CA GLY A 379 -5.02 2.37 -16.67
C GLY A 379 -3.62 1.75 -16.77
N LYS A 380 -2.76 2.07 -15.80
CA LYS A 380 -1.33 1.73 -15.84
C LYS A 380 -0.84 1.06 -14.57
N LEU A 381 0.13 0.17 -14.75
CA LEU A 381 0.93 -0.42 -13.70
C LEU A 381 2.32 0.23 -13.71
N TYR A 382 2.77 0.72 -12.57
CA TYR A 382 4.12 1.24 -12.37
C TYR A 382 4.88 0.38 -11.37
N ARG A 383 6.19 0.27 -11.57
CA ARG A 383 7.12 -0.19 -10.55
C ARG A 383 7.56 0.99 -9.69
N VAL A 384 7.57 0.80 -8.38
CA VAL A 384 8.17 1.75 -7.43
C VAL A 384 9.66 1.45 -7.34
N ILE A 385 10.49 2.45 -7.64
CA ILE A 385 11.94 2.33 -7.61
C ILE A 385 12.55 3.39 -6.71
N GLU A 386 13.74 3.13 -6.17
CA GLU A 386 14.55 4.21 -5.60
C GLU A 386 14.96 5.19 -6.70
N ARG A 387 14.75 6.48 -6.46
CA ARG A 387 15.23 7.55 -7.33
C ARG A 387 16.74 7.65 -7.20
N THR A 388 17.44 7.03 -8.14
CA THR A 388 18.88 7.20 -8.36
C THR A 388 19.10 7.85 -9.72
N ILE A 389 19.83 8.96 -9.75
CA ILE A 389 20.25 9.58 -11.01
C ILE A 389 21.65 9.08 -11.33
N ALA A 390 21.78 8.31 -12.41
CA ALA A 390 23.05 7.75 -12.83
C ALA A 390 23.47 8.32 -14.17
N SER A 391 24.77 8.58 -14.35
CA SER A 391 25.29 8.95 -15.66
C SER A 391 25.17 7.77 -16.62
N VAL A 392 24.62 8.00 -17.81
CA VAL A 392 24.48 7.02 -18.90
C VAL A 392 25.46 7.25 -20.05
N LYS A 393 26.09 8.42 -20.09
CA LYS A 393 27.19 8.75 -21.00
C LYS A 393 28.09 9.83 -20.40
N THR A 394 29.26 10.02 -20.98
CA THR A 394 30.10 11.20 -20.73
C THR A 394 29.40 12.46 -21.25
N GLY A 395 29.37 13.53 -20.46
CA GLY A 395 28.67 14.75 -20.86
C GLY A 395 28.63 15.84 -19.79
N ASN A 396 27.93 16.93 -20.11
CA ASN A 396 27.76 18.05 -19.17
C ASN A 396 26.72 17.70 -18.11
N TRP A 397 26.96 18.13 -16.86
CA TRP A 397 26.00 17.97 -15.77
C TRP A 397 24.61 18.53 -16.10
N THR A 398 24.52 19.65 -16.81
CA THR A 398 23.26 20.30 -17.17
C THR A 398 22.58 19.72 -18.39
N SER A 399 23.18 18.72 -19.04
CA SER A 399 22.56 18.05 -20.18
C SER A 399 21.66 16.91 -19.66
N PRO A 400 20.34 16.93 -19.96
CA PRO A 400 19.44 15.84 -19.61
C PRO A 400 19.91 14.48 -20.16
N ASP A 401 20.52 14.46 -21.34
CA ASP A 401 20.98 13.23 -21.98
C ASP A 401 22.14 12.55 -21.25
N THR A 402 22.84 13.27 -20.36
CA THR A 402 23.92 12.68 -19.53
C THR A 402 23.36 11.66 -18.54
N TRP A 403 22.05 11.73 -18.23
CA TRP A 403 21.44 11.06 -17.09
C TRP A 403 20.39 10.03 -17.49
N ASN A 404 20.31 8.92 -16.75
CA ASN A 404 19.36 7.83 -16.97
C ASN A 404 17.88 8.24 -16.93
N CYS A 405 17.57 9.37 -16.32
CA CYS A 405 16.22 9.90 -16.23
C CYS A 405 15.85 10.85 -17.38
N ASN A 406 16.77 11.14 -18.30
CA ASN A 406 16.65 12.26 -19.25
C ASN A 406 16.28 13.57 -18.53
N CYS A 407 16.92 13.82 -17.39
CA CYS A 407 16.64 14.93 -16.48
C CYS A 407 17.94 15.42 -15.85
N VAL A 408 18.02 16.71 -15.49
CA VAL A 408 19.21 17.25 -14.79
C VAL A 408 19.05 17.01 -13.28
N PRO A 409 20.06 16.48 -12.58
CA PRO A 409 20.00 16.34 -11.13
C PRO A 409 19.82 17.69 -10.45
N ILE A 410 18.93 17.72 -9.47
CA ILE A 410 18.59 18.88 -8.65
C ILE A 410 18.98 18.65 -7.19
N ALA A 411 18.82 19.70 -6.37
CA ALA A 411 19.00 19.61 -4.93
C ALA A 411 18.15 18.48 -4.34
N GLY A 412 18.78 17.59 -3.59
CA GLY A 412 18.13 16.43 -2.99
C GLY A 412 18.36 15.10 -3.73
N ASP A 413 18.90 15.13 -4.95
CA ASP A 413 19.20 13.92 -5.71
C ASP A 413 20.46 13.20 -5.20
N ASP A 414 20.39 11.87 -5.21
CA ASP A 414 21.56 11.00 -5.11
C ASP A 414 22.06 10.72 -6.54
N VAL A 415 23.27 11.20 -6.84
CA VAL A 415 23.86 11.10 -8.17
C VAL A 415 24.99 10.09 -8.17
N VAL A 416 24.96 9.16 -9.13
CA VAL A 416 26.00 8.17 -9.35
C VAL A 416 26.69 8.46 -10.68
N ILE A 417 27.99 8.74 -10.64
CA ILE A 417 28.81 8.77 -11.85
C ILE A 417 29.37 7.36 -12.06
N SER A 418 29.01 6.73 -13.17
CA SER A 418 29.42 5.37 -13.52
C SER A 418 30.92 5.28 -13.84
N ALA A 419 31.52 4.10 -13.65
CA ALA A 419 32.97 3.84 -13.72
C ALA A 419 33.72 4.21 -15.00
N ASN A 420 33.00 4.54 -16.07
CA ASN A 420 33.57 4.92 -17.37
C ASN A 420 32.95 6.21 -17.94
N HIS A 421 32.25 7.00 -17.13
CA HIS A 421 31.64 8.25 -17.55
C HIS A 421 32.31 9.42 -16.86
N SER A 422 32.60 10.46 -17.62
CA SER A 422 33.05 11.74 -17.09
C SER A 422 31.89 12.74 -17.15
N VAL A 423 31.64 13.45 -16.06
CA VAL A 423 30.60 14.50 -16.01
C VAL A 423 31.24 15.84 -15.68
N ASP A 424 31.07 16.81 -16.57
CA ASP A 424 31.62 18.15 -16.39
C ASP A 424 30.79 18.97 -15.41
N LEU A 425 31.42 19.36 -14.29
CA LEU A 425 30.85 20.18 -13.22
C LEU A 425 31.32 21.64 -13.34
N ASN A 426 30.85 22.35 -14.37
CA ASN A 426 31.30 23.73 -14.65
C ASN A 426 30.52 24.80 -13.85
N GLN A 427 29.78 24.42 -12.81
CA GLN A 427 28.98 25.31 -11.99
C GLN A 427 28.79 24.75 -10.58
N LEU A 428 28.31 25.58 -9.66
CA LEU A 428 27.90 25.13 -8.32
C LEU A 428 26.79 24.10 -8.47
N VAL A 429 27.07 22.87 -8.01
CA VAL A 429 26.11 21.79 -7.97
C VAL A 429 25.64 21.60 -6.55
N GLN A 430 24.32 21.58 -6.37
CA GLN A 430 23.70 21.17 -5.13
C GLN A 430 23.03 19.83 -5.39
N VAL A 431 23.68 18.77 -4.95
CA VAL A 431 23.09 17.44 -4.84
C VAL A 431 23.25 16.94 -3.43
N ARG A 432 22.40 16.00 -3.05
CA ARG A 432 22.42 15.44 -1.70
C ARG A 432 23.63 14.54 -1.50
N SER A 433 23.91 13.68 -2.47
CA SER A 433 25.11 12.84 -2.48
C SER A 433 25.62 12.66 -3.90
N LEU A 434 26.95 12.58 -4.03
CA LEU A 434 27.64 12.25 -5.27
C LEU A 434 28.49 11.00 -5.01
N ASP A 435 28.04 9.87 -5.55
CA ASP A 435 28.76 8.61 -5.53
C ASP A 435 29.56 8.46 -6.82
N LEU A 436 30.87 8.27 -6.66
CA LEU A 436 31.82 8.19 -7.76
C LEU A 436 32.28 6.74 -7.85
N LYS A 437 31.65 5.98 -8.76
CA LYS A 437 32.13 4.65 -9.06
C LYS A 437 33.31 4.84 -9.99
N GLY A 438 34.53 4.48 -9.58
CA GLY A 438 35.73 4.62 -10.41
C GLY A 438 36.96 5.16 -9.68
N LYS A 439 37.96 5.62 -10.45
CA LYS A 439 39.21 6.19 -9.91
C LYS A 439 39.08 7.70 -9.77
N LEU A 440 39.46 8.23 -8.62
CA LEU A 440 39.58 9.67 -8.37
C LEU A 440 41.02 10.10 -8.70
N ALA A 441 41.20 11.00 -9.67
CA ALA A 441 42.51 11.57 -10.00
C ALA A 441 42.65 12.98 -9.38
N TYR A 442 43.78 13.24 -8.74
CA TYR A 442 44.10 14.55 -8.18
C TYR A 442 44.96 15.33 -9.18
N SER A 443 44.55 16.55 -9.51
CA SER A 443 45.42 17.48 -10.22
C SER A 443 46.46 18.05 -9.24
N SER A 444 47.63 18.45 -9.75
CA SER A 444 48.76 19.00 -8.97
C SER A 444 48.44 20.26 -8.16
N ALA A 445 47.25 20.83 -8.31
CA ALA A 445 46.76 21.99 -7.56
C ALA A 445 45.79 21.64 -6.41
N GLY A 446 45.65 20.36 -6.02
CA GLY A 446 44.79 19.95 -4.90
C GLY A 446 43.28 20.00 -5.19
N LYS A 447 42.90 20.09 -6.46
CA LYS A 447 41.50 20.02 -6.92
C LYS A 447 41.20 18.63 -7.46
N VAL A 448 40.06 18.06 -7.07
CA VAL A 448 39.51 16.84 -7.68
C VAL A 448 39.12 17.21 -9.11
N LYS A 449 39.80 16.62 -10.09
CA LYS A 449 39.55 16.85 -11.51
C LYS A 449 39.21 15.51 -12.12
N PHE A 450 38.03 15.42 -12.72
CA PHE A 450 37.63 14.29 -13.54
C PHE A 450 38.22 14.54 -14.93
N ASP A 451 39.28 13.81 -15.30
CA ASP A 451 39.88 13.87 -16.63
C ASP A 451 39.45 12.64 -17.46
N PRO A 452 39.41 12.76 -18.80
CA PRO A 452 38.65 11.91 -19.73
C PRO A 452 39.07 10.44 -19.83
#